data_AF-A0A3N9PU94-F1
#
_entry.id   AF-A0A3N9PU94-F1
#
_cell.length_a   1.000
_cell.length_b   1.000
_cell.length_c   1.000
_cell.angle_alpha   90.00
_cell.angle_beta   90.00
_cell.angle_gamma   90.00
#
_symmetry.space_group_name_H-M   'P 1'
#
loop_
_entity.id
_entity.type
_entity.pdbx_description
1 polymer ?
#
loop_
_entity_poly.entity_id
_entity_poly.type
_entity_poly.pdbx_seq_one_letter_code
_entity_poly.pdbx_strand_id
1 'polypeptide(L)'
;MNSKKRIRLFSTDLDGTFLDEPDALTLFRTLWSKLGPKNRPLLCYNSGRLLDDIKQLVSMHILPEPDYIISGVGTSIYDYKKAAMLKEFAEILEEGWDNSLIDK
;
A
#
# COMPACT_ATOMS: atom_id res chain seq x y z
N MET A 1 -13.32 -20.40 24.95
CA MET A 1 -13.12 -18.95 24.67
C MET A 1 -12.90 -18.78 23.18
N ASN A 2 -13.82 -18.12 22.49
CA ASN A 2 -13.71 -17.89 21.05
C ASN A 2 -12.66 -16.79 20.82
N SER A 3 -11.43 -17.18 20.51
CA SER A 3 -10.36 -16.23 20.15
C SER A 3 -10.77 -15.51 18.87
N LYS A 4 -11.24 -14.26 18.98
CA LYS A 4 -11.56 -13.44 17.80
C LYS A 4 -10.31 -13.39 16.92
N LYS A 5 -10.41 -13.90 15.68
CA LYS A 5 -9.33 -13.85 14.70
C LYS A 5 -8.86 -12.40 14.54
N ARG A 6 -7.56 -12.16 14.78
CA ARG A 6 -6.96 -10.84 14.66
C ARG A 6 -6.71 -10.53 13.19
N ILE A 7 -7.15 -9.37 12.71
CA ILE A 7 -6.80 -8.89 11.37
C ILE A 7 -5.29 -8.65 11.33
N ARG A 8 -4.62 -9.17 10.30
CA ARG A 8 -3.16 -9.10 10.16
C ARG A 8 -2.70 -8.09 9.12
N LEU A 9 -3.53 -7.83 8.12
CA LEU A 9 -3.27 -6.93 7.00
C LEU A 9 -4.54 -6.12 6.73
N PHE A 10 -4.37 -4.82 6.55
CA PHE A 10 -5.35 -3.90 6.00
C PHE A 10 -4.78 -3.38 4.68
N SER A 11 -5.36 -3.84 3.57
CA SER A 11 -4.98 -3.43 2.22
C SER A 11 -6.09 -2.58 1.64
N THR A 12 -5.75 -1.42 1.09
CA THR A 12 -6.73 -0.46 0.58
C THR A 12 -6.25 0.17 -0.71
N ASP A 13 -7.19 0.43 -1.61
CA ASP A 13 -6.96 1.35 -2.71
C ASP A 13 -6.91 2.80 -2.20
N LEU A 14 -6.43 3.70 -3.04
CA LEU A 14 -6.28 5.13 -2.75
C LEU A 14 -7.31 5.95 -3.53
N ASP A 15 -7.29 5.86 -4.86
CA ASP A 15 -8.23 6.54 -5.74
C ASP A 15 -9.61 5.89 -5.63
N GLY A 16 -10.69 6.67 -5.70
CA GLY A 16 -12.05 6.18 -5.47
C GLY A 16 -12.34 5.67 -4.05
N THR A 17 -11.37 5.75 -3.12
CA THR A 17 -11.53 5.25 -1.74
C THR A 17 -11.17 6.30 -0.69
N PHE A 18 -9.92 6.77 -0.66
CA PHE A 18 -9.45 7.73 0.34
C PHE A 18 -9.21 9.12 -0.24
N LEU A 19 -8.65 9.21 -1.45
CA LEU A 19 -8.26 10.49 -2.01
C LEU A 19 -9.46 11.29 -2.53
N ASP A 20 -10.54 10.59 -2.88
CA ASP A 20 -11.79 11.21 -3.37
C ASP A 20 -12.82 11.44 -2.25
N GLU A 21 -12.55 10.94 -1.04
CA GLU A 21 -13.45 11.04 0.13
C GLU A 21 -12.70 11.62 1.36
N PRO A 22 -12.56 12.96 1.46
CA PRO A 22 -11.78 13.61 2.50
C PRO A 22 -12.20 13.27 3.94
N ASP A 23 -13.49 13.06 4.16
CA ASP A 23 -14.04 12.68 5.46
C ASP A 23 -13.63 11.26 5.85
N ALA A 24 -13.67 10.32 4.90
CA ALA A 24 -13.23 8.95 5.12
C ALA A 24 -11.73 8.89 5.41
N LEU A 25 -10.91 9.65 4.69
CA LEU A 25 -9.48 9.76 4.95
C LEU A 25 -9.19 10.36 6.34
N THR A 26 -9.92 11.41 6.73
CA THR A 26 -9.77 12.04 8.04
C THR A 26 -10.14 11.08 9.17
N LEU A 27 -11.25 10.36 9.02
CA LEU A 27 -11.67 9.33 9.97
C LEU A 27 -10.63 8.20 10.04
N PHE A 28 -10.14 7.73 8.90
CA PHE A 28 -9.11 6.70 8.83
C PHE A 28 -7.85 7.13 9.58
N ARG A 29 -7.29 8.32 9.29
CA ARG A 29 -6.10 8.85 10.00
C ARG A 29 -6.32 8.93 11.51
N THR A 30 -7.50 9.37 11.92
CA THR A 30 -7.88 9.50 13.34
C THR A 30 -7.98 8.14 14.03
N LEU A 31 -8.57 7.14 13.38
CA LEU A 31 -8.69 5.80 13.95
C LEU A 31 -7.35 5.05 13.90
N TRP A 32 -6.61 5.18 12.81
CA TRP A 32 -5.34 4.50 12.59
C TRP A 32 -4.28 4.94 13.61
N SER A 33 -4.19 6.24 13.90
CA SER A 33 -3.28 6.79 14.91
C SER A 33 -3.57 6.30 16.34
N LYS A 34 -4.81 5.89 16.63
CA LYS A 34 -5.19 5.31 17.94
C LYS A 34 -4.77 3.84 18.07
N LEU A 35 -4.44 3.16 16.97
CA LEU A 35 -3.98 1.78 17.01
C LEU A 35 -2.49 1.74 17.35
N GLY A 36 -2.16 1.19 18.52
CA GLY A 36 -0.76 1.00 18.91
C GLY A 36 0.00 0.06 17.95
N PRO A 37 1.33 0.23 17.76
CA PRO A 37 2.12 -0.56 16.81
C PRO A 37 2.04 -2.08 17.00
N LYS A 38 1.84 -2.55 18.24
CA LYS A 38 1.73 -3.98 18.57
C LYS A 38 0.36 -4.58 18.21
N ASN A 39 -0.65 -3.75 18.03
CA ASN A 39 -2.04 -4.16 17.86
C ASN A 39 -2.59 -3.82 16.48
N ARG A 40 -1.96 -2.89 15.74
CA ARG A 40 -2.39 -2.54 14.38
C ARG A 40 -2.02 -3.64 13.38
N PRO A 41 -2.88 -3.95 12.41
CA PRO A 41 -2.48 -4.76 11.26
C PRO A 41 -1.43 -4.02 10.43
N LEU A 42 -0.78 -4.76 9.53
CA LEU A 42 0.05 -4.16 8.49
C LEU A 42 -0.81 -3.26 7.61
N LEU A 43 -0.32 -2.08 7.25
CA LEU A 43 -0.95 -1.19 6.28
C LEU A 43 -0.34 -1.42 4.91
N CYS A 44 -1.18 -1.69 3.91
CA CYS A 44 -0.77 -1.78 2.52
C CYS A 44 -1.61 -0.86 1.65
N TYR A 45 -0.96 0.03 0.91
CA TYR A 45 -1.61 0.75 -0.18
C TYR A 45 -1.51 -0.09 -1.44
N ASN A 46 -2.65 -0.43 -2.04
CA ASN A 46 -2.74 -1.21 -3.26
C ASN A 46 -3.43 -0.36 -4.33
N SER A 47 -2.64 0.35 -5.13
CA SER A 47 -3.13 1.41 -6.02
C SER A 47 -2.55 1.30 -7.43
N GLY A 48 -3.30 1.85 -8.38
CA GLY A 48 -2.81 2.06 -9.75
C GLY A 48 -1.73 3.15 -9.86
N ARG A 49 -1.57 4.00 -8.84
CA ARG A 49 -0.55 5.06 -8.81
C ARG A 49 0.87 4.51 -8.87
N LEU A 50 1.79 5.34 -9.37
CA LEU A 50 3.21 5.04 -9.31
C LEU A 50 3.71 5.13 -7.86
N LEU A 51 4.77 4.37 -7.55
CA LEU A 51 5.35 4.32 -6.22
C LEU A 51 5.72 5.71 -5.68
N ASP A 52 6.31 6.55 -6.52
CA ASP A 52 6.76 7.88 -6.09
C ASP A 52 5.60 8.84 -5.82
N ASP A 53 4.48 8.74 -6.53
CA ASP A 53 3.26 9.51 -6.23
C ASP A 53 2.72 9.14 -4.84
N ILE A 54 2.68 7.85 -4.53
CA ILE A 54 2.22 7.36 -3.21
C ILE A 54 3.17 7.84 -2.11
N LYS A 55 4.49 7.72 -2.32
CA LYS A 55 5.51 8.21 -1.37
C LYS A 55 5.39 9.71 -1.16
N GLN A 56 5.05 10.48 -2.19
CA GLN A 56 4.83 11.91 -2.07
C GLN A 56 3.65 12.20 -1.13
N LEU A 57 2.51 11.52 -1.30
CA LEU A 57 1.35 11.66 -0.42
C LEU A 57 1.66 11.32 1.04
N VAL A 58 2.46 10.29 1.28
CA VAL A 58 2.93 9.93 2.63
C VAL A 58 3.86 11.01 3.19
N SER A 59 4.83 11.50 2.41
CA SER A 59 5.76 12.56 2.84
C SER A 59 5.06 13.88 3.20
N MET A 60 3.95 14.18 2.51
CA MET A 60 3.09 15.33 2.81
C MET A 60 2.15 15.09 4.00
N HIS A 61 2.25 13.95 4.68
CA HIS A 61 1.43 13.55 5.82
C HIS A 61 -0.08 13.46 5.50
N ILE A 62 -0.43 13.38 4.21
CA ILE A 62 -1.80 13.16 3.74
C ILE A 62 -2.21 11.72 4.07
N LEU A 63 -1.33 10.77 3.76
CA LEU A 63 -1.50 9.35 4.08
C LEU A 63 -0.63 8.97 5.29
N PRO A 64 -1.13 8.12 6.21
CA PRO A 64 -0.28 7.46 7.21
C PRO A 64 0.86 6.65 6.56
N GLU A 65 1.96 6.47 7.29
CA GLU A 65 3.05 5.62 6.81
C GLU A 65 2.58 4.16 6.64
N PRO A 66 2.71 3.57 5.44
CA PRO A 66 2.36 2.19 5.21
C PRO A 66 3.46 1.25 5.71
N ASP A 67 3.14 -0.05 5.80
CA ASP A 67 4.15 -1.10 5.92
C ASP A 67 4.62 -1.56 4.52
N TYR A 68 3.69 -1.62 3.56
CA TYR A 68 3.97 -1.98 2.16
C TYR A 68 3.21 -1.08 1.18
N ILE A 69 3.77 -0.91 -0.01
CA ILE A 69 3.09 -0.26 -1.13
C ILE A 69 3.09 -1.25 -2.30
N ILE A 70 1.90 -1.55 -2.81
CA ILE A 70 1.68 -2.24 -4.07
C ILE A 70 1.26 -1.16 -5.07
N SER A 71 2.13 -0.86 -6.03
CA SER A 71 1.99 0.24 -6.99
C SER A 71 1.93 -0.25 -8.43
N GLY A 72 1.59 0.65 -9.35
CA GLY A 72 1.56 0.36 -10.78
C GLY A 72 0.60 -0.78 -11.12
N VAL A 73 -0.58 -0.78 -10.49
CA VAL A 73 -1.62 -1.81 -10.68
C VAL A 73 -1.15 -3.22 -10.28
N GLY A 74 -0.25 -3.31 -9.30
CA GLY A 74 0.23 -4.59 -8.79
C GLY A 74 1.51 -5.11 -9.43
N THR A 75 2.17 -4.32 -10.28
CA THR A 75 3.45 -4.68 -10.91
C THR A 75 4.65 -4.59 -9.97
N SER A 76 4.49 -3.94 -8.83
CA SER A 76 5.60 -3.60 -7.94
C SER A 76 5.17 -3.66 -6.49
N ILE A 77 6.00 -4.25 -5.62
CA ILE A 77 5.81 -4.24 -4.17
C ILE A 77 7.04 -3.61 -3.51
N TYR A 78 6.81 -2.60 -2.67
CA TYR A 78 7.83 -1.87 -1.94
C TYR A 78 7.66 -2.07 -0.43
N ASP A 79 8.72 -2.51 0.25
CA ASP A 79 8.82 -2.56 1.72
C ASP A 79 9.17 -1.16 2.23
N TYR A 80 8.20 -0.48 2.83
CA TYR A 80 8.37 0.91 3.25
C TYR A 80 9.41 1.06 4.37
N LYS A 81 9.49 0.06 5.26
CA LYS A 81 10.43 0.06 6.40
C LYS A 81 11.87 -0.18 5.98
N LYS A 82 12.07 -1.05 4.99
CA LYS A 82 13.41 -1.35 4.45
C LYS A 82 13.82 -0.40 3.32
N ALA A 83 12.90 0.43 2.86
CA ALA A 83 13.07 1.31 1.71
C ALA A 83 13.57 0.56 0.45
N ALA A 84 12.98 -0.61 0.18
CA ALA A 84 13.45 -1.51 -0.87
C ALA A 84 12.30 -2.20 -1.61
N MET A 85 12.51 -2.46 -2.90
CA MET A 85 11.63 -3.31 -3.70
C MET A 85 11.75 -4.78 -3.27
N LEU A 86 10.62 -5.49 -3.23
CA LEU A 86 10.61 -6.95 -3.09
C LEU A 86 10.91 -7.57 -4.46
N LYS A 87 12.19 -7.88 -4.69
CA LYS A 87 12.69 -8.35 -5.99
C LYS A 87 12.12 -9.71 -6.37
N GLU A 88 11.91 -10.58 -5.39
CA GLU A 88 11.39 -11.93 -5.61
C GLU A 88 10.00 -11.90 -6.27
N PHE A 89 9.20 -10.87 -5.99
CA PHE A 89 7.90 -10.71 -6.63
C PHE A 89 8.02 -10.16 -8.06
N ALA A 90 8.91 -9.19 -8.28
CA ALA A 90 9.17 -8.65 -9.61
C ALA A 90 9.69 -9.74 -10.57
N GLU A 91 10.60 -10.59 -10.09
CA GLU A 91 11.15 -11.72 -10.85
C GLU A 91 10.07 -12.71 -11.29
N ILE A 92 9.07 -13.00 -10.43
CA ILE A 92 7.93 -13.88 -10.78
C ILE A 92 7.04 -13.22 -11.84
N LEU A 93 6.82 -11.91 -11.76
CA LEU A 93 5.98 -11.20 -12.73
C LEU A 93 6.64 -11.03 -14.10
N GLU A 94 7.97 -10.91 -14.14
CA GLU A 94 8.74 -10.81 -15.38
C GLU A 94 8.84 -12.15 -16.13
N GLU A 95 8.61 -13.28 -15.45
CA GLU A 95 8.67 -14.60 -16.07
C GLU A 95 7.61 -14.74 -17.18
N GLY A 96 8.08 -14.82 -18.42
CA GLY A 96 7.22 -14.95 -19.61
C GLY A 96 6.66 -13.63 -20.14
N TRP A 97 7.08 -12.49 -19.59
CA TRP A 97 6.68 -11.16 -20.06
C TRP A 97 7.59 -10.68 -21.21
N ASP A 98 6.99 -10.34 -22.35
CA ASP A 98 7.71 -9.81 -23.52
C ASP A 98 7.48 -8.29 -23.63
N ASN A 99 8.45 -7.52 -23.11
CA ASN A 99 8.41 -6.06 -23.16
C ASN A 99 8.34 -5.50 -24.59
N SER A 100 8.80 -6.25 -25.60
CA SER A 100 8.77 -5.80 -27.01
C SER A 100 7.35 -5.72 -27.58
N LEU A 101 6.36 -6.33 -26.91
CA LEU A 101 4.95 -6.24 -27.29
C LEU A 101 4.24 -4.99 -26.75
N ILE A 102 4.88 -4.24 -25.85
CA ILE A 102 4.27 -3.12 -25.11
C ILE A 102 4.82 -1.79 -25.61
N ASP A 103 6.13 -1.70 -25.80
CA ASP A 103 6.76 -0.50 -26.35
C ASP A 103 6.53 -0.40 -27.86
N LYS A 104 5.87 0.67 -28.31
CA LYS A 104 5.74 1.07 -29.72
C LYS A 104 6.47 2.38 -29.99
#